data_AF-A0A072P942-F1
#
_entry.id   AF-A0A072P942-F1
#
_cell.length_a   1.000
_cell.length_b   1.000
_cell.length_c   1.000
_cell.angle_alpha   90.00
_cell.angle_beta   90.00
_cell.angle_gamma   90.00
#
_symmetry.space_group_name_H-M   'P 1'
#
loop_
_entity.id
_entity.type
_entity.pdbx_description
1 polymer ?
#
loop_
_entity_poly.entity_id
_entity_poly.type
_entity_poly.pdbx_seq_one_letter_code
_entity_poly.pdbx_strand_id
1 'polypeptide(L)'
;MPSLRPYGTDIQEQQTISGMTYEDPQFGVNPESEYGTLATYAEFDRKSQKYDEVAKKYVGKFPTLNGWNRGYYERLADTIRRGAPLSVEPLTSRHGIRLMELARESHNEGRTVPWS
;
A
#
# COMPACT_ATOMS: atom_id res chain seq x y z
N MET A 1 -7.28 13.73 14.44
CA MET A 1 -6.57 13.01 13.37
C MET A 1 -7.38 11.78 12.98
N PRO A 2 -7.72 11.59 11.69
CA PRO A 2 -8.27 10.33 11.19
C PRO A 2 -7.24 9.21 11.34
N SER A 3 -7.69 8.00 11.64
CA SER A 3 -6.83 6.82 11.67
C SER A 3 -7.40 5.73 10.75
N LEU A 4 -6.56 5.22 9.85
CA LEU A 4 -6.84 4.04 9.02
C LEU A 4 -5.88 2.91 9.43
N ARG A 5 -6.41 1.72 9.68
CA ARG A 5 -5.61 0.52 10.01
C ARG A 5 -5.82 -0.57 8.94
N PRO A 6 -4.95 -0.70 7.93
CA PRO A 6 -5.06 -1.74 6.90
C PRO A 6 -4.50 -3.09 7.39
N TYR A 7 -4.97 -4.18 6.78
CA TYR A 7 -4.46 -5.54 6.99
C TYR A 7 -3.61 -5.91 5.75
N GLY A 8 -2.29 -5.89 5.88
CA GLY A 8 -1.35 -5.75 4.75
C GLY A 8 -1.00 -7.03 3.97
N THR A 9 -1.97 -7.87 3.61
CA THR A 9 -1.74 -9.04 2.74
C THR A 9 -1.89 -8.68 1.27
N ASP A 10 -0.99 -9.19 0.40
CA ASP A 10 -1.10 -9.01 -1.05
C ASP A 10 -2.12 -9.99 -1.65
N ILE A 11 -3.32 -9.49 -1.94
CA ILE A 11 -4.39 -10.28 -2.57
C ILE A 11 -4.02 -10.69 -4.01
N GLN A 12 -3.17 -9.92 -4.70
CA GLN A 12 -2.79 -10.19 -6.09
C GLN A 12 -1.90 -11.43 -6.19
N GLU A 13 -1.05 -11.67 -5.20
CA GLU A 13 -0.26 -12.90 -5.10
C GLU A 13 -1.18 -14.12 -5.00
N GLN A 14 -2.14 -14.10 -4.06
CA GLN A 14 -3.10 -15.20 -3.89
C GLN A 14 -3.98 -15.43 -5.13
N GLN A 15 -4.46 -14.35 -5.74
CA GLN A 15 -5.25 -14.41 -6.97
C GLN A 15 -4.44 -14.96 -8.15
N THR A 16 -3.15 -14.62 -8.24
CA THR A 16 -2.26 -15.19 -9.26
C THR A 16 -2.07 -16.69 -9.04
N ILE A 17 -1.83 -17.11 -7.79
CA ILE A 17 -1.68 -18.52 -7.43
C ILE A 17 -2.96 -19.32 -7.74
N SER A 18 -4.14 -18.72 -7.58
CA SER A 18 -5.41 -19.37 -7.90
C SER A 18 -5.75 -19.39 -9.40
N GLY A 19 -4.90 -18.82 -10.24
CA GLY A 19 -5.05 -18.81 -11.69
C GLY A 19 -5.91 -17.65 -12.24
N MET A 20 -6.23 -16.66 -11.42
CA MET A 20 -6.92 -15.44 -11.89
C MET A 20 -6.02 -14.68 -12.87
N THR A 21 -6.58 -14.28 -14.00
CA THR A 21 -5.83 -13.52 -15.00
C THR A 21 -5.70 -12.05 -14.58
N TYR A 22 -4.64 -11.38 -15.02
CA TYR A 22 -4.42 -9.96 -14.74
C TYR A 22 -5.40 -9.03 -15.47
N GLU A 23 -6.19 -9.54 -16.41
CA GLU A 23 -7.26 -8.81 -17.11
C GLU A 23 -8.61 -8.94 -16.40
N ASP A 24 -8.72 -9.85 -15.43
CA ASP A 24 -9.94 -10.04 -14.65
C ASP A 24 -10.27 -8.74 -13.87
N PRO A 25 -11.50 -8.20 -13.99
CA PRO A 25 -11.91 -7.01 -13.25
C PRO A 25 -11.84 -7.14 -11.72
N GLN A 26 -11.79 -8.36 -11.18
CA GLN A 26 -11.63 -8.64 -9.75
C GLN A 26 -10.17 -8.78 -9.30
N PHE A 27 -9.21 -8.78 -10.24
CA PHE A 27 -7.79 -8.85 -9.89
C PHE A 27 -7.35 -7.56 -9.17
N GLY A 28 -6.73 -7.72 -8.00
CA GLY A 28 -6.35 -6.63 -7.09
C GLY A 28 -7.47 -6.06 -6.24
N VAL A 29 -8.71 -6.56 -6.33
CA VAL A 29 -9.81 -6.16 -5.45
C VAL A 29 -9.76 -6.95 -4.15
N ASN A 30 -9.56 -6.26 -3.02
CA ASN A 30 -9.62 -6.88 -1.70
C ASN A 30 -11.07 -7.17 -1.29
N PRO A 31 -11.34 -8.28 -0.58
CA PRO A 31 -12.63 -8.49 0.08
C PRO A 31 -12.80 -7.52 1.26
N GLU A 32 -14.05 -7.21 1.63
CA GLU A 32 -14.36 -6.27 2.73
C GLU A 32 -13.73 -6.68 4.07
N SER A 33 -13.50 -7.98 4.29
CA SER A 33 -12.81 -8.49 5.48
C SER A 33 -11.40 -7.92 5.65
N GLU A 34 -10.71 -7.60 4.55
CA GLU A 34 -9.35 -7.04 4.53
C GLU A 34 -9.31 -5.52 4.51
N TYR A 35 -10.46 -4.86 4.36
CA TYR A 35 -10.54 -3.41 4.42
C TYR A 35 -10.07 -2.89 5.77
N GLY A 36 -9.42 -1.73 5.73
CA GLY A 36 -8.99 -1.05 6.93
C GLY A 36 -10.16 -0.46 7.72
N THR A 37 -9.98 -0.27 9.02
CA THR A 37 -10.94 0.50 9.82
C THR A 37 -10.60 1.98 9.76
N LEU A 38 -11.54 2.79 9.27
CA LEU A 38 -11.45 4.25 9.28
C LEU A 38 -12.23 4.82 10.47
N ALA A 39 -11.54 5.56 11.33
CA ALA A 39 -12.15 6.29 12.45
C ALA A 39 -11.94 7.81 12.30
N THR A 40 -13.03 8.58 12.35
CA THR A 40 -13.05 10.04 12.17
C THR A 40 -13.94 10.71 13.24
N TYR A 41 -13.68 11.99 13.56
CA TYR A 41 -14.53 12.74 14.49
C TYR A 41 -15.76 13.35 13.80
N ALA A 42 -15.66 13.65 12.50
CA ALA A 42 -16.76 14.06 11.65
C ALA A 42 -17.09 12.94 10.66
N GLU A 43 -18.34 12.89 10.19
CA GLU A 43 -18.76 11.95 9.16
C GLU A 43 -17.97 12.23 7.87
N PHE A 44 -17.25 11.22 7.36
CA PHE A 44 -16.48 11.33 6.12
C PHE A 44 -17.15 10.56 4.99
N ASP A 45 -17.52 9.30 5.25
CA ASP A 45 -18.33 8.49 4.34
C ASP A 45 -19.42 7.73 5.08
N ARG A 46 -20.68 8.14 4.84
CA ARG A 46 -21.86 7.54 5.47
C ARG A 46 -22.12 6.10 5.02
N LYS A 47 -21.56 5.67 3.88
CA LYS A 47 -21.69 4.29 3.40
C LYS A 47 -20.77 3.35 4.18
N SER A 48 -19.54 3.77 4.43
CA SER A 48 -18.52 2.99 5.13
C SER A 48 -18.46 3.21 6.64
N GLN A 49 -19.08 4.26 7.20
CA GLN A 49 -18.97 4.58 8.63
C GLN A 49 -20.33 4.73 9.31
N LYS A 50 -20.36 4.44 10.62
CA LYS A 50 -21.48 4.74 11.52
C LYS A 50 -20.95 5.41 12.78
N TYR A 51 -21.76 6.26 13.40
CA TYR A 51 -21.37 6.88 14.66
C TYR A 51 -21.36 5.83 15.78
N ASP A 52 -20.22 5.69 16.44
CA ASP A 52 -20.00 4.87 17.62
C ASP A 52 -20.09 5.76 18.86
N GLU A 53 -21.13 5.53 19.65
CA GLU A 53 -21.41 6.31 20.86
C GLU A 53 -20.38 6.12 21.97
N VAL A 54 -19.67 4.99 22.01
CA VAL A 54 -18.65 4.71 23.03
C VAL A 54 -17.34 5.40 22.63
N ALA A 55 -16.95 5.27 21.37
CA ALA A 55 -15.72 5.89 20.85
C ALA A 55 -15.87 7.40 20.58
N LYS A 56 -17.11 7.92 20.55
CA LYS A 56 -17.47 9.29 20.16
C LYS A 56 -16.87 9.68 18.81
N LYS A 57 -16.95 8.75 17.84
CA LYS A 57 -16.34 8.84 16.50
C LYS A 57 -17.22 8.13 15.47
N TYR A 58 -17.09 8.50 14.21
CA TYR A 58 -17.58 7.72 13.08
C TYR A 58 -16.57 6.63 12.74
N VAL A 59 -17.01 5.37 12.74
CA VAL A 59 -16.15 4.20 12.57
C VAL A 59 -16.76 3.23 11.56
N GLY A 60 -15.92 2.62 10.72
CA GLY A 60 -16.30 1.46 9.92
C GLY A 60 -15.22 1.00 8.95
N LYS A 61 -15.56 0.01 8.10
CA LYS A 61 -14.65 -0.57 7.11
C LYS A 61 -14.60 0.30 5.87
N PHE A 62 -13.40 0.69 5.45
CA PHE A 62 -13.20 1.58 4.31
C PHE A 62 -12.45 0.86 3.18
N PRO A 63 -12.95 0.88 1.92
CA PRO A 63 -12.34 0.17 0.81
C PRO A 63 -10.85 0.52 0.61
N THR A 64 -10.05 -0.52 0.43
CA THR A 64 -8.65 -0.40 0.02
C THR A 64 -8.61 -0.05 -1.48
N LEU A 65 -7.60 0.71 -1.90
CA LEU A 65 -7.35 0.92 -3.33
C LEU A 65 -6.98 -0.42 -3.98
N ASN A 66 -7.54 -0.70 -5.15
CA ASN A 66 -7.23 -1.93 -5.87
C ASN A 66 -5.73 -1.99 -6.18
N GLY A 67 -5.12 -3.16 -5.92
CA GLY A 67 -3.75 -3.43 -6.29
C GLY A 67 -3.58 -3.42 -7.81
N TRP A 68 -2.47 -2.84 -8.31
CA TRP A 68 -2.21 -2.72 -9.74
C TRP A 68 -0.74 -2.99 -10.08
N ASN A 69 -0.24 -4.17 -9.68
CA ASN A 69 1.14 -4.58 -9.94
C ASN A 69 1.50 -4.61 -11.44
N ARG A 70 0.56 -4.95 -12.33
CA ARG A 70 0.77 -4.90 -13.80
C ARG A 70 1.17 -3.51 -14.31
N GLY A 71 0.73 -2.45 -13.63
CA GLY A 71 1.05 -1.07 -13.99
C GLY A 71 2.55 -0.77 -13.94
N TYR A 72 3.34 -1.51 -13.16
CA TYR A 72 4.80 -1.41 -13.20
C TYR A 72 5.35 -1.85 -14.58
N TYR A 73 4.90 -2.99 -15.09
CA TYR A 73 5.37 -3.53 -16.38
C TYR A 73 4.84 -2.73 -17.57
N GLU A 74 3.61 -2.22 -17.49
CA GLU A 74 3.04 -1.32 -18.51
C GLU A 74 3.91 -0.07 -18.67
N ARG A 75 4.28 0.58 -17.55
CA ARG A 75 5.16 1.75 -17.57
C ARG A 75 6.59 1.41 -18.02
N LEU A 76 7.09 0.23 -17.69
CA LEU A 76 8.39 -0.24 -18.20
C LEU A 76 8.34 -0.41 -19.73
N ALA A 77 7.26 -0.97 -20.27
CA ALA A 77 7.07 -1.10 -21.71
C ALA A 77 7.02 0.27 -22.41
N ASP A 78 6.35 1.25 -21.81
CA ASP A 78 6.34 2.64 -22.32
C ASP A 78 7.70 3.32 -22.22
N THR A 79 8.47 3.06 -21.16
CA THR A 79 9.85 3.54 -21.05
C THR A 79 10.71 3.02 -22.20
N ILE A 80 10.66 1.70 -22.45
CA ILE A 80 11.46 1.04 -23.48
C ILE A 80 11.02 1.46 -24.89
N ARG A 81 9.71 1.52 -25.15
CA ARG A 81 9.17 1.72 -26.50
C ARG A 81 8.95 3.18 -26.88
N ARG A 82 8.68 4.04 -25.89
CA ARG A 82 8.25 5.43 -26.10
C ARG A 82 9.14 6.46 -25.40
N GLY A 83 10.17 6.01 -24.68
CA GLY A 83 11.05 6.92 -23.93
C GLY A 83 10.37 7.62 -22.75
N ALA A 84 9.31 7.02 -22.19
CA ALA A 84 8.71 7.54 -20.96
C ALA A 84 9.69 7.47 -19.77
N PRO A 85 9.53 8.29 -18.72
CA PRO A 85 10.34 8.19 -17.50
C PRO A 85 10.18 6.84 -16.79
N LEU A 86 11.24 6.40 -16.09
CA LEU A 86 11.19 5.19 -15.27
C LEU A 86 10.19 5.35 -14.13
N SER A 87 9.43 4.28 -13.83
CA SER A 87 8.53 4.27 -12.67
C SER A 87 9.27 4.30 -11.34
N VAL A 88 10.47 3.72 -11.32
CA VAL A 88 11.37 3.68 -10.17
C VAL A 88 12.76 4.04 -10.66
N GLU A 89 13.25 5.20 -10.25
CA GLU A 89 14.60 5.64 -10.57
C GLU A 89 15.66 4.76 -9.90
N PRO A 90 16.82 4.50 -10.55
CA PRO A 90 17.89 3.69 -9.96
C PRO A 90 18.39 4.20 -8.61
N LEU A 91 18.40 5.53 -8.42
CA LEU A 91 18.78 6.16 -7.16
C LEU A 91 17.81 5.81 -6.02
N THR A 92 16.52 5.66 -6.31
CA THR A 92 15.52 5.26 -5.31
C THR A 92 15.82 3.85 -4.77
N SER A 93 16.13 2.90 -5.66
CA SER A 93 16.52 1.54 -5.26
C SER A 93 17.81 1.54 -4.45
N ARG A 94 18.83 2.30 -4.88
CA ARG A 94 20.08 2.47 -4.12
C ARG A 94 19.83 3.03 -2.73
N HIS A 95 18.99 4.05 -2.60
CA HIS A 95 18.67 4.65 -1.31
C HIS A 95 17.92 3.70 -0.39
N GLY A 96 17.03 2.86 -0.92
CA GLY A 96 16.39 1.80 -0.16
C GLY A 96 17.40 0.82 0.44
N ILE A 97 18.37 0.35 -0.37
CA ILE A 97 19.45 -0.53 0.11
C ILE A 97 20.28 0.17 1.19
N ARG A 98 20.69 1.42 0.94
CA ARG A 98 21.49 2.18 1.90
C ARG A 98 20.78 2.36 3.24
N LEU A 99 19.47 2.64 3.21
CA LEU A 99 18.67 2.74 4.42
C LEU A 99 18.67 1.42 5.22
N MET A 100 18.56 0.27 4.56
CA MET A 100 18.61 -1.03 5.21
C MET A 100 19.98 -1.29 5.87
N GLU A 101 21.07 -0.86 5.25
CA GLU A 101 22.42 -0.97 5.82
C GLU A 101 22.57 -0.11 7.08
N LEU A 102 22.15 1.15 7.02
CA LEU A 102 22.20 2.09 8.15
C LEU A 102 21.31 1.62 9.31
N ALA A 103 20.15 1.02 9.01
CA ALA A 103 19.28 0.44 10.03
C ALA A 103 19.97 -0.73 10.76
N ARG A 104 20.71 -1.57 10.03
CA ARG A 104 21.49 -2.67 10.62
C ARG A 104 22.64 -2.14 11.48
N GLU A 105 23.37 -1.13 11.01
CA GLU A 105 24.42 -0.47 11.80
C GLU A 105 23.83 0.14 13.09
N SER A 106 22.73 0.87 12.97
CA SER A 106 22.02 1.48 14.10
C SER A 106 21.62 0.45 15.16
N HIS A 107 21.12 -0.71 14.73
CA HIS A 107 20.80 -1.81 15.64
C HIS A 107 22.05 -2.33 16.36
N ASN A 108 23.13 -2.58 15.63
CA ASN A 108 24.37 -3.14 16.19
C ASN A 108 25.05 -2.19 17.19
N GLU A 109 24.96 -0.88 16.94
CA GLU A 109 25.64 0.13 17.74
C GLU A 109 24.73 0.75 18.83
N GLY A 110 23.44 0.44 18.82
CA GLY A 110 22.48 0.99 19.78
C GLY A 110 22.32 2.51 19.71
N ARG A 111 22.58 3.12 18.55
CA ARG A 111 22.51 4.58 18.34
C ARG A 111 21.92 4.92 16.97
N THR A 112 21.46 6.16 16.84
CA THR A 112 21.10 6.72 15.53
C THR A 112 22.35 6.84 14.64
N VAL A 113 22.25 6.37 13.41
CA VAL A 113 23.29 6.51 12.37
C VAL A 113 22.82 7.55 11.36
N PRO A 114 23.58 8.64 11.12
CA PRO A 114 23.20 9.66 10.15
C PRO A 114 23.29 9.12 8.72
N TRP A 115 22.49 9.71 7.83
CA TRP A 115 22.62 9.46 6.40
C TRP A 115 24.02 9.83 5.90
N SER A 116 24.68 8.89 5.23
CA SER A 116 26.01 9.03 4.62
C SER A 116 26.13 8.20 3.35
#